data_AF-A0A7Y2FSU8-F1
#
_entry.id   AF-A0A7Y2FSU8-F1
#
_cell.length_a   1.000
_cell.length_b   1.000
_cell.length_c   1.000
_cell.angle_alpha   90.00
_cell.angle_beta   90.00
_cell.angle_gamma   90.00
#
_symmetry.space_group_name_H-M   'P 1'
#
loop_
_entity.id
_entity.type
_entity.pdbx_description
1 polymer ?
#
loop_
_entity_poly.entity_id
_entity_poly.type
_entity_poly.pdbx_seq_one_letter_code
_entity_poly.pdbx_strand_id
1 'polypeptide(L)'
;MGLLVDGTWQDQWYDTKSTGGRFVRKDASFRNWITEDGAVGPSGEGGFAAEADRYHLYVSLACPWAHRTLIFRKLKKLENLISVSVVHHFMGAEGWTFETDDAATGDL
;
A
#
# COMPACT_ATOMS: atom_id res chain seq x y z
N MET A 1 -15.31 4.13 -2.31
CA MET A 1 -13.91 4.21 -2.78
C MET A 1 -13.72 5.67 -3.14
N GLY A 2 -12.82 6.34 -2.43
CA GLY A 2 -12.49 7.75 -2.68
C GLY A 2 -11.14 7.93 -3.37
N LEU A 3 -10.80 9.20 -3.59
CA LEU A 3 -9.58 9.66 -4.25
C LEU A 3 -8.98 10.80 -3.45
N LEU A 4 -7.65 10.88 -3.43
CA LEU A 4 -6.95 12.10 -3.03
C LEU A 4 -6.79 13.00 -4.27
N VAL A 5 -7.31 14.22 -4.18
CA VAL A 5 -7.18 15.27 -5.19
C VAL A 5 -6.50 16.45 -4.51
N ASP A 6 -5.29 16.78 -4.95
CA ASP A 6 -4.47 17.87 -4.39
C ASP A 6 -4.36 17.81 -2.85
N GLY A 7 -4.18 16.60 -2.33
CA GLY A 7 -4.03 16.34 -0.89
C GLY A 7 -5.34 16.31 -0.10
N THR A 8 -6.49 16.53 -0.74
CA THR A 8 -7.81 16.50 -0.08
C THR A 8 -8.54 15.19 -0.41
N TRP A 9 -9.08 14.52 0.60
CA TRP A 9 -9.88 13.31 0.41
C TRP A 9 -11.25 13.63 -0.18
N GLN A 10 -11.65 12.86 -1.19
CA GLN A 10 -12.97 12.96 -1.80
C GLN A 10 -13.57 11.54 -1.90
N ASP A 11 -14.72 11.31 -1.26
CA ASP A 11 -15.47 10.06 -1.39
C ASP A 11 -16.25 10.04 -2.71
N GLN A 12 -15.52 9.99 -3.82
CA GLN A 12 -16.06 9.93 -5.17
C GLN A 12 -15.60 8.66 -5.89
N TRP A 13 -16.57 7.98 -6.49
CA TRP A 13 -16.32 6.83 -7.34
C TRP A 13 -15.69 7.25 -8.68
N TYR A 14 -14.98 6.31 -9.33
CA TYR A 14 -14.35 6.56 -10.63
C TYR A 14 -15.37 7.00 -11.69
N ASP A 15 -15.01 8.03 -12.45
CA ASP A 15 -15.80 8.47 -13.59
C ASP A 15 -15.68 7.48 -14.76
N THR A 16 -16.50 6.44 -14.73
CA THR A 16 -16.62 5.47 -15.82
C THR A 16 -17.44 6.01 -17.00
N LYS A 17 -18.13 7.16 -16.86
CA LYS A 17 -18.84 7.77 -18.00
C LYS A 17 -17.84 8.31 -19.01
N SER A 18 -16.76 8.95 -18.55
CA SER A 18 -15.68 9.46 -19.41
C SER A 18 -14.98 8.38 -20.25
N THR A 19 -15.05 7.12 -19.83
CA THR A 19 -14.39 5.97 -20.47
C THR A 19 -15.35 5.01 -21.16
N GLY A 20 -16.60 5.42 -21.40
CA GLY A 20 -17.60 4.58 -22.07
C GLY A 20 -18.00 3.33 -21.27
N GLY A 21 -18.00 3.42 -19.94
CA GLY A 21 -18.33 2.32 -19.02
C GLY A 21 -17.14 1.43 -18.65
N ARG A 22 -15.95 1.65 -19.23
CA ARG A 22 -14.76 0.88 -18.91
C ARG A 22 -14.18 1.32 -17.56
N PHE A 23 -13.96 0.38 -16.65
CA PHE A 23 -13.14 0.64 -15.48
C PHE A 23 -11.67 0.87 -15.90
N VAL A 24 -11.19 2.10 -15.79
CA VAL A 24 -9.78 2.46 -16.01
C VAL A 24 -9.16 2.69 -14.65
N ARG A 25 -8.32 1.75 -14.23
CA ARG A 25 -7.62 1.85 -12.95
C ARG A 25 -6.52 2.90 -13.08
N LYS A 26 -6.43 3.82 -12.12
CA LYS A 26 -5.27 4.70 -12.00
C LYS A 26 -4.04 3.84 -11.68
N ASP A 27 -2.97 4.02 -12.46
CA ASP A 27 -1.71 3.34 -12.18
C ASP A 27 -1.20 3.74 -10.80
N ALA A 28 -0.62 2.79 -10.07
CA ALA A 28 -0.03 3.12 -8.79
C ALA A 28 1.11 4.14 -8.97
N SER A 29 1.21 5.12 -8.09
CA SER A 29 2.07 6.30 -8.31
C SER A 29 3.52 6.09 -7.86
N PHE A 30 3.76 5.20 -6.89
CA PHE A 30 5.10 4.92 -6.38
C PHE A 30 5.68 3.67 -7.03
N ARG A 31 6.89 3.80 -7.62
CA ARG A 31 7.57 2.77 -8.42
C ARG A 31 9.08 2.69 -8.15
N ASN A 32 9.53 3.23 -7.01
CA ASN A 32 10.93 3.11 -6.59
C ASN A 32 11.20 1.67 -6.13
N TRP A 33 12.48 1.28 -6.10
CA TRP A 33 12.91 -0.06 -5.74
C TRP A 33 13.82 -0.04 -4.53
N ILE A 34 13.63 -0.99 -3.62
CA ILE A 34 14.61 -1.30 -2.59
C ILE A 34 15.67 -2.20 -3.24
N THR A 35 16.91 -1.73 -3.28
CA THR A 35 18.07 -2.44 -3.84
C THR A 35 19.12 -2.66 -2.77
N GLU A 36 20.08 -3.55 -2.99
CA GLU A 36 21.07 -3.92 -1.97
C GLU A 36 21.87 -2.70 -1.48
N ASP A 37 22.27 -1.81 -2.38
CA ASP A 37 23.12 -0.64 -2.13
C ASP A 37 22.38 0.71 -2.29
N GLY A 38 21.09 0.68 -2.61
CA GLY A 38 20.29 1.88 -2.87
C GLY A 38 20.47 2.45 -4.28
N ALA A 39 21.14 1.75 -5.19
CA ALA A 39 21.16 2.12 -6.61
C ALA A 39 19.74 2.15 -7.20
N VAL A 40 19.57 2.92 -8.28
CA VAL A 40 18.28 3.03 -8.99
C VAL A 40 17.85 1.67 -9.53
N GLY A 41 16.59 1.31 -9.30
CA GLY A 41 15.99 0.11 -9.88
C GLY A 41 15.54 0.32 -11.34
N PRO A 42 14.82 -0.64 -11.91
CA PRO A 42 14.23 -0.52 -13.25
C PRO A 42 13.28 0.67 -13.46
N SER A 43 12.82 1.31 -12.39
CA SER A 43 11.92 2.47 -12.44
C SER A 43 12.08 3.36 -11.20
N GLY A 44 11.61 4.60 -11.30
CA GLY A 44 11.63 5.54 -10.18
C GLY A 44 13.02 6.09 -9.89
N GLU A 45 13.27 6.40 -8.62
CA GLU A 45 14.51 6.99 -8.11
C GLU A 45 15.28 5.99 -7.23
N GLY A 46 16.58 6.22 -7.07
CA GLY A 46 17.43 5.49 -6.13
C GLY A 46 17.33 6.03 -4.69
N GLY A 47 18.26 5.59 -3.83
CA GLY A 47 18.36 6.01 -2.43
C GLY A 47 17.69 5.06 -1.44
N PHE A 48 17.17 3.92 -1.88
CA PHE A 48 16.46 2.93 -1.05
C PHE A 48 17.32 1.67 -0.85
N ALA A 49 18.38 1.78 -0.06
CA ALA A 49 19.24 0.65 0.27
C ALA A 49 18.54 -0.34 1.21
N ALA A 50 18.78 -1.64 1.05
CA ALA A 50 18.21 -2.68 1.88
C ALA A 50 18.84 -2.65 3.29
N GLU A 51 18.06 -2.17 4.27
CA GLU A 51 18.53 -1.92 5.63
C GLU A 51 17.49 -2.44 6.63
N ALA A 52 17.97 -2.97 7.77
CA ALA A 52 17.13 -3.35 8.89
C ALA A 52 16.45 -2.11 9.49
N ASP A 53 15.25 -2.29 10.06
CA ASP A 53 14.53 -1.27 10.82
C ASP A 53 14.22 0.04 10.05
N ARG A 54 14.27 0.00 8.72
CA ARG A 54 14.01 1.15 7.85
C ARG A 54 12.66 1.11 7.14
N TYR A 55 12.21 -0.08 6.78
CA TYR A 55 11.05 -0.26 5.91
C TYR A 55 9.86 -0.79 6.69
N HIS A 56 8.69 -0.20 6.44
CA HIS A 56 7.42 -0.56 7.05
C HIS A 56 6.40 -0.91 5.96
N LEU A 57 5.49 -1.83 6.27
CA LEU A 57 4.47 -2.29 5.33
C LEU A 57 3.06 -2.05 5.89
N TYR A 58 2.29 -1.21 5.21
CA TYR A 58 0.86 -1.03 5.47
C TYR A 58 0.03 -2.02 4.64
N VAL A 59 -0.83 -2.81 5.29
CA VAL A 59 -1.62 -3.87 4.63
C VAL A 59 -3.06 -3.92 5.12
N SER A 60 -3.95 -4.44 4.29
CA SER A 60 -5.24 -4.97 4.73
C SER A 60 -5.23 -6.48 4.54
N LEU A 61 -5.67 -7.24 5.56
CA LEU A 61 -5.80 -8.70 5.49
C LEU A 61 -6.89 -9.14 4.48
N ALA A 62 -7.82 -8.25 4.14
CA ALA A 62 -8.86 -8.50 3.14
C ALA A 62 -8.38 -8.27 1.69
N CYS A 63 -7.23 -7.61 1.48
CA CYS A 63 -6.77 -7.21 0.15
C CYS A 63 -5.83 -8.27 -0.46
N PRO A 64 -6.17 -8.91 -1.60
CA PRO A 64 -5.34 -9.94 -2.20
C PRO A 64 -4.01 -9.38 -2.75
N TRP A 65 -3.93 -8.09 -3.06
CA TRP A 65 -2.70 -7.43 -3.48
C TRP A 65 -1.72 -7.29 -2.32
N ALA A 66 -2.21 -6.84 -1.15
CA ALA A 66 -1.42 -6.75 0.06
C ALA A 66 -1.04 -8.13 0.59
N HIS A 67 -1.92 -9.13 0.48
CA HIS A 67 -1.62 -10.49 0.92
C HIS A 67 -0.38 -11.08 0.22
N ARG A 68 -0.13 -10.74 -1.06
CA ARG A 68 1.09 -11.19 -1.77
C ARG A 68 2.37 -10.75 -1.05
N THR A 69 2.42 -9.52 -0.52
CA THR A 69 3.61 -9.02 0.18
C THR A 69 3.80 -9.71 1.52
N LEU A 70 2.72 -10.03 2.24
CA LEU A 70 2.77 -10.79 3.49
C LEU A 70 3.28 -12.22 3.30
N ILE A 71 2.82 -12.91 2.25
CA ILE A 71 3.30 -14.25 1.89
C ILE A 71 4.81 -14.19 1.62
N PHE A 72 5.25 -13.24 0.79
CA PHE A 72 6.67 -13.15 0.43
C PHE A 72 7.54 -12.74 1.63
N ARG A 73 7.06 -11.85 2.49
CA ARG A 73 7.70 -11.48 3.77
C ARG A 73 7.96 -12.72 4.63
N LYS A 74 6.97 -13.61 4.75
CA LYS A 74 7.10 -14.89 5.48
C LYS A 74 8.06 -15.86 4.80
N LEU A 75 7.91 -16.08 3.49
CA LEU A 75 8.78 -17.00 2.73
C LEU A 75 10.25 -16.58 2.75
N LYS A 76 10.51 -15.27 2.76
CA LYS A 76 11.85 -14.67 2.80
C LYS A 76 12.38 -14.43 4.21
N LYS A 77 11.62 -14.77 5.25
CA LYS A 77 11.97 -14.59 6.66
C LYS A 77 12.31 -13.13 7.03
N LEU A 78 11.56 -12.18 6.48
CA LEU A 78 11.81 -10.74 6.64
C LEU A 78 11.06 -10.14 7.83
N GLU A 79 10.46 -10.95 8.69
CA GLU A 79 9.55 -10.44 9.72
C GLU A 79 10.22 -9.57 10.78
N ASN A 80 11.49 -9.82 11.04
CA ASN A 80 12.29 -9.03 11.99
C ASN A 80 12.90 -7.78 11.36
N LEU A 81 12.73 -7.57 10.04
CA LEU A 81 13.33 -6.44 9.31
C LEU A 81 12.28 -5.46 8.79
N ILE A 82 11.09 -5.96 8.45
CA ILE A 82 10.00 -5.17 7.91
C ILE A 82 8.82 -5.26 8.88
N SER A 83 8.57 -4.17 9.61
CA SER A 83 7.40 -4.02 10.46
C SER A 83 6.12 -3.89 9.63
N VAL A 84 4.97 -4.21 10.24
CA VAL A 84 3.68 -4.26 9.55
C VAL A 84 2.61 -3.62 10.40
N SER A 85 1.86 -2.71 9.80
CA SER A 85 0.60 -2.17 10.32
C SER A 85 -0.56 -2.68 9.48
N VAL A 86 -1.56 -3.23 10.15
CA VAL A 86 -2.78 -3.78 9.55
C VAL A 86 -3.90 -2.76 9.69
N VAL A 87 -4.39 -2.25 8.56
CA VAL A 87 -5.57 -1.38 8.52
C VAL A 87 -6.85 -2.16 8.75
N HIS A 88 -7.89 -1.47 9.21
CA HIS A 88 -9.21 -2.06 9.42
C HIS A 88 -9.80 -2.60 8.12
N HIS A 89 -10.51 -3.73 8.20
CA HIS A 89 -10.97 -4.45 7.02
C HIS A 89 -12.14 -3.75 6.31
N PHE A 90 -12.92 -2.94 7.05
CA PHE A 90 -14.06 -2.22 6.51
C PHE A 90 -13.59 -0.95 5.81
N MET A 91 -13.79 -0.89 4.49
CA MET A 91 -13.43 0.26 3.67
C MET A 91 -14.67 1.10 3.37
N GLY A 92 -14.95 2.07 4.26
CA GLY A 92 -16.10 2.98 4.20
C GLY A 92 -15.84 4.26 3.41
N ALA A 93 -16.49 5.36 3.83
CA ALA A 93 -16.38 6.69 3.21
C ALA A 93 -14.97 7.27 3.30
N GLU A 94 -14.22 6.97 4.36
CA GLU A 94 -12.85 7.43 4.59
C GLU A 94 -11.78 6.53 3.94
N GLY A 95 -12.19 5.49 3.20
CA GLY A 95 -11.27 4.51 2.65
C GLY A 95 -10.75 3.54 3.72
N TRP A 96 -9.45 3.24 3.68
CA TRP A 96 -8.80 2.39 4.68
C TRP A 96 -8.51 3.19 5.94
N THR A 97 -8.89 2.66 7.11
CA THR A 97 -8.74 3.35 8.40
C THR A 97 -7.79 2.61 9.34
N PHE A 98 -7.23 3.33 10.31
CA PHE A 98 -6.35 2.82 11.35
C PHE A 98 -7.10 2.51 12.66
N GLU A 99 -8.36 2.10 12.56
CA GLU A 99 -9.07 1.55 13.72
C GLU A 99 -8.30 0.33 14.27
N THR A 100 -8.48 0.04 15.56
CA THR A 100 -7.66 -0.94 16.30
C THR A 100 -8.47 -2.14 16.80
N ASP A 101 -9.61 -2.40 16.18
CA ASP A 101 -10.49 -3.55 16.40
C ASP A 101 -10.44 -4.52 15.21
N ASP A 102 -11.14 -5.67 15.33
CA ASP A 102 -11.25 -6.68 14.27
C ASP A 102 -9.91 -7.08 13.61
N ALA A 103 -8.88 -7.26 14.45
CA ALA A 103 -7.50 -7.62 14.10
C ALA A 103 -6.71 -6.55 13.32
N ALA A 104 -7.25 -5.35 13.19
CA ALA A 104 -6.50 -4.17 12.80
C ALA A 104 -5.58 -3.73 13.94
N THR A 105 -4.41 -3.21 13.59
CA THR A 105 -3.39 -2.80 14.56
C THR A 105 -3.30 -1.29 14.72
N GLY A 106 -3.91 -0.52 13.81
CA GLY A 106 -3.63 0.92 13.68
C GLY A 106 -2.26 1.20 13.06
N ASP A 107 -1.77 2.43 13.22
CA ASP A 107 -0.43 2.87 12.81
C ASP A 107 0.51 2.84 14.03
N LEU A 108 1.25 1.74 14.17
CA LEU A 108 2.15 1.47 15.29
C LEU A 108 3.63 1.44 14.87
#